data_AF-A0A0U3BA05-F1
#
_entry.id   AF-A0A0U3BA05-F1
#
_cell.length_a   1.000
_cell.length_b   1.000
_cell.length_c   1.000
_cell.angle_alpha   90.00
_cell.angle_beta   90.00
_cell.angle_gamma   90.00
#
_symmetry.space_group_name_H-M   'P 1'
#
loop_
_entity.id
_entity.type
_entity.pdbx_description
1 polymer ?
#
loop_
_entity_poly.entity_id
_entity_poly.type
_entity_poly.pdbx_seq_one_letter_code
_entity_poly.pdbx_strand_id
1 'polypeptide(L)'
;MDQTHASSPLAGAVHDLATEVVLALRSGDHLATVCGAAGIDEENRTGIAAVRVIGADLLLPSVLYGRHPHPGDVAVLDRAVREFPPKPDAPAATAWSHWHMISTLQRMAPPAPGAAAPGTYAEPDAAWLEEAPWQAFTHQLSVLAPLAVPATPSAVQRAAANRAVDLSRGFVRAVRRRDWLQAAGAGRWLAAIGGEPATLGLDRGLDFVELMGGHDPRVTLHVRAARLMAEARAR
;
A
#
# COMPACT_ATOMS: atom_id res chain seq x y z
N MET A 1 -34.70 11.35 10.75
CA MET A 1 -34.46 11.41 9.29
C MET A 1 -33.10 10.77 9.08
N ASP A 2 -33.09 9.45 8.94
CA ASP A 2 -31.87 8.65 8.86
C ASP A 2 -31.28 8.74 7.45
N GLN A 3 -30.25 9.56 7.30
CA GLN A 3 -29.39 9.56 6.11
C GLN A 3 -28.41 8.39 6.27
N THR A 4 -28.82 7.19 5.86
CA THR A 4 -27.90 6.07 5.66
C THR A 4 -26.98 6.45 4.51
N HIS A 5 -25.75 6.86 4.82
CA HIS A 5 -24.69 7.04 3.82
C HIS A 5 -24.38 5.68 3.19
N ALA A 6 -25.10 5.31 2.13
CA ALA A 6 -24.75 4.16 1.32
C ALA A 6 -23.38 4.44 0.68
N SER A 7 -22.34 3.80 1.22
CA SER A 7 -21.00 3.81 0.63
C SER A 7 -21.10 3.39 -0.84
N SER A 8 -20.32 4.01 -1.73
CA SER A 8 -20.34 3.62 -3.14
C SER A 8 -19.95 2.13 -3.27
N PRO A 9 -20.46 1.40 -4.28
CA PRO A 9 -20.12 -0.02 -4.47
C PRO A 9 -18.60 -0.28 -4.49
N LEU A 10 -17.84 0.66 -5.06
CA LEU A 10 -16.38 0.60 -5.05
C LEU A 10 -15.79 0.79 -3.66
N ALA A 11 -16.28 1.74 -2.87
CA ALA A 11 -15.78 1.98 -1.53
C ALA A 11 -16.08 0.80 -0.58
N GLY A 12 -17.23 0.13 -0.75
CA GLY A 12 -17.53 -1.16 -0.11
C GLY A 12 -16.53 -2.25 -0.51
N ALA A 13 -16.34 -2.48 -1.81
CA ALA A 13 -15.40 -3.49 -2.29
C ALA A 13 -13.94 -3.24 -1.85
N VAL A 14 -13.50 -1.96 -1.78
CA VAL A 14 -12.19 -1.58 -1.25
C VAL A 14 -12.08 -1.88 0.26
N HIS A 15 -13.15 -1.62 1.01
CA HIS A 15 -13.22 -1.93 2.43
C HIS A 15 -13.11 -3.45 2.68
N ASP A 16 -13.91 -4.24 1.97
CA ASP A 16 -13.92 -5.70 2.10
C ASP A 16 -12.56 -6.28 1.71
N LEU A 17 -11.99 -5.85 0.59
CA LEU A 17 -10.67 -6.30 0.16
C LEU A 17 -9.56 -5.91 1.14
N ALA A 18 -9.56 -4.67 1.65
CA ALA A 18 -8.59 -4.26 2.66
C ALA A 18 -8.72 -5.10 3.95
N THR A 19 -9.95 -5.46 4.34
CA THR A 19 -10.22 -6.32 5.49
C THR A 19 -9.59 -7.70 5.30
N GLU A 20 -9.77 -8.31 4.13
CA GLU A 20 -9.18 -9.61 3.83
C GLU A 20 -7.64 -9.57 3.78
N VAL A 21 -7.04 -8.50 3.25
CA VAL A 21 -5.58 -8.32 3.31
C VAL A 21 -5.11 -8.23 4.78
N VAL A 22 -5.82 -7.47 5.63
CA VAL A 22 -5.50 -7.36 7.07
C VAL A 22 -5.61 -8.72 7.76
N LEU A 23 -6.65 -9.51 7.45
CA LEU A 23 -6.82 -10.84 7.99
C LEU A 23 -5.66 -11.77 7.55
N ALA A 24 -5.24 -11.71 6.29
CA ALA A 24 -4.08 -12.45 5.79
C ALA A 24 -2.76 -12.04 6.50
N LEU A 25 -2.57 -10.74 6.79
CA LEU A 25 -1.43 -10.25 7.59
C LEU A 25 -1.51 -10.59 9.09
N ARG A 26 -2.64 -11.09 9.57
CA ARG A 26 -2.83 -11.55 10.95
C ARG A 26 -2.76 -13.07 11.06
N SER A 27 -3.27 -13.78 10.05
CA SER A 27 -3.25 -15.26 10.00
C SER A 27 -1.85 -15.82 9.78
N GLY A 28 -0.93 -15.02 9.24
CA GLY A 28 0.45 -15.42 9.03
C GLY A 28 0.55 -16.50 7.96
N ASP A 29 0.67 -17.74 8.41
CA ASP A 29 1.06 -18.86 7.57
C ASP A 29 -0.08 -19.47 6.74
N HIS A 30 -1.33 -19.11 7.06
CA HIS A 30 -2.52 -19.58 6.37
C HIS A 30 -3.01 -18.53 5.38
N LEU A 31 -2.32 -18.43 4.24
CA LEU A 31 -2.72 -17.56 3.13
C LEU A 31 -3.76 -18.27 2.27
N ALA A 32 -5.04 -18.12 2.64
CA ALA A 32 -6.14 -18.33 1.70
C ALA A 32 -6.13 -17.20 0.64
N THR A 33 -6.75 -17.45 -0.52
CA THR A 33 -6.91 -16.45 -1.59
C THR A 33 -7.61 -15.21 -1.06
N VAL A 34 -6.94 -14.05 -1.07
CA VAL A 34 -7.49 -12.79 -0.55
C VAL A 34 -8.69 -12.35 -1.39
N CYS A 35 -8.57 -12.39 -2.73
CA CYS A 35 -9.67 -12.07 -3.63
C CYS A 35 -10.84 -13.04 -3.49
N GLY A 36 -10.57 -14.33 -3.29
CA GLY A 36 -11.60 -15.34 -3.10
C GLY A 36 -12.40 -15.12 -1.82
N ALA A 37 -11.72 -14.76 -0.72
CA ALA A 37 -12.37 -14.43 0.54
C ALA A 37 -13.19 -13.12 0.44
N ALA A 38 -12.72 -12.15 -0.34
CA ALA A 38 -13.43 -10.89 -0.61
C ALA A 38 -14.57 -11.04 -1.64
N GLY A 39 -14.86 -12.24 -2.15
CA GLY A 39 -15.89 -12.46 -3.17
C GLY A 39 -15.58 -11.79 -4.53
N ILE A 40 -14.30 -11.59 -4.83
CA ILE A 40 -13.82 -11.03 -6.10
C ILE A 40 -13.51 -12.20 -7.05
N ASP A 41 -14.39 -12.39 -8.02
CA ASP A 41 -14.19 -13.30 -9.14
C ASP A 41 -13.85 -12.53 -10.44
N GLU A 42 -13.72 -13.26 -11.54
CA GLU A 42 -13.38 -12.72 -12.85
C GLU A 42 -14.49 -11.85 -13.48
N GLU A 43 -15.73 -11.93 -13.02
CA GLU A 43 -16.84 -11.15 -13.57
C GLU A 43 -17.05 -9.84 -12.78
N ASN A 44 -16.54 -9.78 -11.56
CA ASN A 44 -16.68 -8.66 -10.64
C ASN A 44 -15.79 -7.46 -11.01
N ARG A 45 -16.19 -6.66 -12.01
CA ARG A 45 -15.48 -5.43 -12.41
C ARG A 45 -15.26 -4.44 -11.26
N THR A 46 -16.21 -4.32 -10.33
CA THR A 46 -16.05 -3.45 -9.15
C THR A 46 -14.96 -3.96 -8.21
N GLY A 47 -14.85 -5.27 -8.03
CA GLY A 47 -13.75 -5.91 -7.31
C GLY A 47 -12.39 -5.68 -7.99
N ILE A 48 -12.31 -5.82 -9.31
CA ILE A 48 -11.06 -5.54 -10.05
C ILE A 48 -10.68 -4.05 -9.91
N ALA A 49 -11.64 -3.14 -9.93
CA ALA A 49 -11.40 -1.72 -9.65
C ALA A 49 -10.95 -1.48 -8.19
N ALA A 50 -11.48 -2.24 -7.22
CA ALA A 50 -11.01 -2.19 -5.83
C ALA A 50 -9.56 -2.68 -5.71
N VAL A 51 -9.17 -3.74 -6.43
CA VAL A 51 -7.78 -4.21 -6.53
C VAL A 51 -6.86 -3.12 -7.09
N ARG A 52 -7.31 -2.33 -8.07
CA ARG A 52 -6.54 -1.18 -8.57
C ARG A 52 -6.32 -0.11 -7.49
N VAL A 53 -7.23 0.06 -6.55
CA VAL A 53 -7.12 1.01 -5.43
C VAL A 53 -6.21 0.48 -4.33
N ILE A 54 -6.36 -0.79 -3.95
CA ILE A 54 -5.46 -1.46 -3.00
C ILE A 54 -4.04 -1.58 -3.56
N GLY A 55 -3.92 -1.78 -4.87
CA GLY A 55 -2.65 -1.87 -5.57
C GLY A 55 -1.88 -3.13 -5.21
N ALA A 56 -0.55 -3.00 -5.12
CA ALA A 56 0.32 -4.13 -4.81
C ALA A 56 0.14 -4.68 -3.38
N ASP A 57 -0.57 -3.95 -2.51
CA ASP A 57 -0.85 -4.43 -1.16
C ASP A 57 -1.69 -5.71 -1.15
N LEU A 58 -2.37 -6.04 -2.25
CA LEU A 58 -3.01 -7.35 -2.43
C LEU A 58 -2.04 -8.51 -2.22
N LEU A 59 -0.79 -8.36 -2.66
CA LEU A 59 0.26 -9.37 -2.52
C LEU A 59 1.18 -9.11 -1.32
N LEU A 60 0.92 -8.07 -0.52
CA LEU A 60 1.74 -7.71 0.63
C LEU A 60 1.93 -8.86 1.64
N PRO A 61 0.91 -9.69 1.96
CA PRO A 61 1.14 -10.82 2.86
C PRO A 61 2.22 -11.77 2.33
N SER A 62 2.20 -12.08 1.03
CA SER A 62 3.21 -12.94 0.40
C SER A 62 4.59 -12.27 0.39
N VAL A 63 4.65 -10.96 0.16
CA VAL A 63 5.89 -10.17 0.21
C VAL A 63 6.51 -10.19 1.61
N LEU A 64 5.73 -9.89 2.66
CA LEU A 64 6.25 -9.79 4.02
C LEU A 64 6.57 -11.15 4.66
N TYR A 65 5.87 -12.22 4.27
CA TYR A 65 6.14 -13.57 4.74
C TYR A 65 7.11 -14.36 3.85
N GLY A 66 7.57 -13.79 2.73
CA GLY A 66 8.51 -14.44 1.80
C GLY A 66 7.94 -15.68 1.12
N ARG A 67 6.65 -15.65 0.73
CA ARG A 67 5.92 -16.79 0.18
C ARG A 67 5.49 -16.55 -1.26
N HIS A 68 5.19 -17.64 -1.97
CA HIS A 68 4.55 -17.54 -3.27
C HIS A 68 3.08 -17.10 -3.09
N PRO A 69 2.63 -16.07 -3.84
CA PRO A 69 1.24 -15.65 -3.79
C PRO A 69 0.32 -16.70 -4.41
N HIS A 70 -0.94 -16.71 -3.98
CA HIS A 70 -1.94 -17.57 -4.58
C HIS A 70 -2.15 -17.18 -6.07
N PRO A 71 -2.19 -18.14 -7.02
CA PRO A 71 -2.32 -17.85 -8.44
C PRO A 71 -3.55 -17.00 -8.79
N GLY A 72 -4.65 -17.17 -8.06
CA GLY A 72 -5.86 -16.36 -8.22
C GLY A 72 -5.64 -14.87 -7.91
N ASP A 73 -4.94 -14.54 -6.82
CA ASP A 73 -4.66 -13.13 -6.46
C ASP A 73 -3.70 -12.49 -7.48
N VAL A 74 -2.74 -13.28 -7.99
CA VAL A 74 -1.86 -12.86 -9.09
C VAL A 74 -2.67 -12.54 -10.35
N ALA A 75 -3.58 -13.44 -10.75
CA ALA A 75 -4.40 -13.26 -11.95
C ALA A 75 -5.30 -12.02 -11.85
N VAL A 76 -5.90 -11.76 -10.69
CA VAL A 76 -6.74 -10.57 -10.48
C VAL A 76 -5.90 -9.28 -10.48
N LEU A 77 -4.72 -9.26 -9.85
CA LEU A 77 -3.83 -8.09 -9.90
C LEU A 77 -3.34 -7.80 -11.31
N ASP A 78 -2.92 -8.83 -12.04
CA ASP A 78 -2.48 -8.76 -13.43
C ASP A 78 -3.61 -8.25 -14.35
N ARG A 79 -4.85 -8.67 -14.10
CA ARG A 79 -6.02 -8.11 -14.78
C ARG A 79 -6.27 -6.65 -14.44
N ALA A 80 -6.18 -6.26 -13.15
CA ALA A 80 -6.34 -4.86 -12.74
C ALA A 80 -5.27 -3.94 -13.38
N VAL A 81 -4.04 -4.43 -13.54
CA VAL A 81 -2.99 -3.74 -14.31
C VAL A 81 -3.42 -3.55 -15.76
N ARG A 82 -3.88 -4.59 -16.45
CA ARG A 82 -4.29 -4.48 -17.87
C ARG A 82 -5.52 -3.59 -18.09
N GLU A 83 -6.52 -3.67 -17.21
CA GLU A 83 -7.79 -2.94 -17.39
C GLU A 83 -7.70 -1.46 -16.99
N PHE A 84 -6.80 -1.12 -16.06
CA PHE A 84 -6.69 0.24 -15.51
C PHE A 84 -5.28 0.84 -15.66
N PRO A 85 -4.75 0.96 -16.89
CA PRO A 85 -3.51 1.68 -17.14
C PRO A 85 -3.69 3.18 -16.82
N PRO A 86 -2.65 3.86 -16.30
CA PRO A 86 -2.66 5.31 -16.16
C PRO A 86 -2.87 5.96 -17.52
N LYS A 87 -3.70 7.00 -17.55
CA LYS A 87 -3.79 7.89 -18.72
C LYS A 87 -2.49 8.70 -18.85
N PRO A 88 -2.15 9.22 -20.04
CA PRO A 88 -0.94 10.02 -20.24
C PRO A 88 -0.84 11.26 -19.33
N ASP A 89 -1.97 11.82 -18.92
CA ASP A 89 -2.11 12.99 -18.04
C ASP A 89 -2.40 12.61 -16.58
N ALA A 90 -2.29 11.32 -16.23
CA ALA A 90 -2.58 10.86 -14.87
C ALA A 90 -1.61 11.49 -13.86
N PRO A 91 -2.06 11.77 -12.63
CA PRO A 91 -1.18 12.25 -11.56
C PRO A 91 0.02 11.32 -11.36
N ALA A 92 1.18 11.86 -11.02
CA ALA A 92 2.41 11.08 -10.83
C ALA A 92 2.24 9.92 -9.83
N ALA A 93 1.48 10.13 -8.74
CA ALA A 93 1.16 9.07 -7.78
C ALA A 93 0.39 7.89 -8.39
N THR A 94 -0.47 8.14 -9.39
CA THR A 94 -1.20 7.10 -10.12
C THR A 94 -0.25 6.25 -10.97
N ALA A 95 0.71 6.88 -11.64
CA ALA A 95 1.76 6.20 -12.40
C ALA A 95 2.65 5.35 -11.49
N TRP A 96 3.07 5.89 -10.34
CA TRP A 96 3.84 5.17 -9.33
C TRP A 96 3.10 3.97 -8.73
N SER A 97 1.82 4.14 -8.39
CA SER A 97 1.01 3.04 -7.88
C SER A 97 0.88 1.93 -8.91
N HIS A 98 0.68 2.28 -10.19
CA HIS A 98 0.58 1.32 -11.27
C HIS A 98 1.91 0.60 -11.56
N TRP A 99 3.01 1.35 -11.63
CA TRP A 99 4.36 0.80 -11.73
C TRP A 99 4.61 -0.21 -10.61
N HIS A 100 4.23 0.12 -9.37
CA HIS A 100 4.45 -0.77 -8.23
C HIS A 100 3.68 -2.09 -8.32
N MET A 101 2.46 -2.09 -8.88
CA MET A 101 1.73 -3.33 -9.16
C MET A 101 2.49 -4.19 -10.18
N ILE A 102 2.93 -3.60 -11.30
CA ILE A 102 3.69 -4.30 -12.35
C ILE A 102 4.99 -4.88 -11.77
N SER A 103 5.77 -4.06 -11.07
CA SER A 103 7.05 -4.49 -10.51
C SER A 103 6.86 -5.56 -9.44
N THR A 104 5.75 -5.54 -8.68
CA THR A 104 5.45 -6.58 -7.70
C THR A 104 5.05 -7.89 -8.38
N LEU A 105 4.23 -7.84 -9.44
CA LEU A 105 3.91 -9.02 -10.26
C LEU A 105 5.18 -9.65 -10.85
N GLN A 106 6.06 -8.84 -11.44
CA GLN A 106 7.32 -9.32 -12.02
C GLN A 106 8.24 -10.01 -11.00
N ARG A 107 8.24 -9.54 -9.74
CA ARG A 107 9.04 -10.15 -8.66
C ARG A 107 8.40 -11.41 -8.08
N MET A 108 7.08 -11.41 -7.86
CA MET A 108 6.39 -12.46 -7.10
C MET A 108 5.87 -13.60 -7.99
N ALA A 109 5.63 -13.32 -9.26
CA ALA A 109 5.13 -14.27 -10.25
C ALA A 109 5.88 -14.09 -11.59
N PRO A 110 7.21 -14.35 -11.61
CA PRO A 110 7.99 -14.20 -12.83
C PRO A 110 7.43 -15.13 -13.92
N PRO A 111 7.42 -14.68 -15.20
CA PRO A 111 6.96 -15.50 -16.30
C PRO A 111 7.78 -16.79 -16.41
N ALA A 112 7.15 -17.87 -16.88
CA ALA A 112 7.83 -19.14 -17.07
C ALA A 112 9.06 -18.98 -17.99
N PRO A 113 10.13 -19.77 -17.78
CA PRO A 113 11.31 -19.73 -18.64
C PRO A 113 10.93 -19.88 -20.12
N GLY A 114 11.33 -18.91 -20.96
CA GLY A 114 11.04 -18.91 -22.39
C GLY A 114 9.78 -18.15 -22.82
N ALA A 115 8.95 -17.68 -21.88
CA ALA A 115 7.92 -16.70 -22.19
C ALA A 115 8.56 -15.32 -22.40
N ALA A 116 8.01 -14.55 -23.35
CA ALA A 116 8.46 -13.17 -23.57
C ALA A 116 8.34 -12.39 -22.25
N ALA A 117 9.46 -11.85 -21.76
CA ALA A 117 9.44 -11.01 -20.58
C ALA A 117 8.48 -9.84 -20.84
N PRO A 118 7.53 -9.55 -19.94
CA PRO A 118 6.75 -8.32 -20.05
C PRO A 118 7.75 -7.16 -20.12
N GLY A 119 7.52 -6.23 -21.06
CA GLY A 119 8.43 -5.12 -21.32
C GLY A 119 8.84 -4.43 -20.01
N THR A 120 10.11 -4.05 -19.91
CA THR A 120 10.66 -3.39 -18.72
C THR A 120 9.89 -2.07 -18.52
N TYR A 121 8.99 -2.04 -17.54
CA TYR A 121 8.24 -0.82 -17.25
C TYR A 121 9.17 0.11 -16.48
N ALA A 122 9.63 1.16 -17.16
CA ALA A 122 10.59 2.10 -16.61
C ALA A 122 10.05 2.72 -15.32
N GLU A 123 10.95 2.86 -14.34
CA GLU A 123 10.64 3.56 -13.10
C GLU A 123 10.20 5.01 -13.42
N PRO A 124 9.03 5.47 -12.93
CA PRO A 124 8.58 6.84 -13.17
C PRO A 124 9.52 7.86 -12.52
N ASP A 125 9.40 9.13 -12.93
CA ASP A 125 10.13 10.20 -12.26
C ASP A 125 9.56 10.48 -10.85
N ALA A 126 10.47 10.72 -9.90
CA ALA A 126 10.17 11.09 -8.51
C ALA A 126 10.71 12.48 -8.13
N ALA A 127 11.34 13.24 -9.03
CA ALA A 127 11.92 14.55 -8.70
C ALA A 127 10.90 15.52 -8.07
N TRP A 128 9.64 15.43 -8.49
CA TRP A 128 8.52 16.19 -7.91
C TRP A 128 8.31 15.96 -6.40
N LEU A 129 8.74 14.83 -5.84
CA LEU A 129 8.72 14.60 -4.38
C LEU A 129 9.84 15.33 -3.66
N GLU A 130 11.00 15.49 -4.31
CA GLU A 130 12.16 16.16 -3.71
C GLU A 130 11.90 17.65 -3.55
N GLU A 131 11.24 18.26 -4.54
CA GLU A 131 10.91 19.69 -4.57
C GLU A 131 9.64 20.06 -3.78
N ALA A 132 8.81 19.07 -3.44
CA ALA A 132 7.52 19.32 -2.79
C ALA A 132 7.67 19.93 -1.38
N PRO A 133 6.82 20.91 -0.99
CA PRO A 133 6.68 21.32 0.39
C PRO A 133 6.36 20.13 1.29
N TRP A 134 6.87 20.10 2.51
CA TRP A 134 6.81 18.91 3.39
C TRP A 134 5.37 18.39 3.62
N GLN A 135 4.36 19.26 3.61
CA GLN A 135 2.95 18.87 3.73
C GLN A 135 2.48 18.08 2.51
N ALA A 136 2.78 18.58 1.31
CA ALA A 136 2.45 17.93 0.05
C ALA A 136 3.23 16.62 -0.09
N PHE A 137 4.52 16.65 0.23
CA PHE A 137 5.39 15.47 0.30
C PHE A 137 4.80 14.36 1.18
N THR A 138 4.40 14.68 2.41
CA THR A 138 3.79 13.71 3.34
C THR A 138 2.49 13.15 2.78
N HIS A 139 1.63 14.01 2.23
CA HIS A 139 0.37 13.59 1.63
C HIS A 139 0.60 12.61 0.48
N GLN A 140 1.53 12.91 -0.41
CA GLN A 140 1.85 12.07 -1.55
C GLN A 140 2.47 10.75 -1.12
N LEU A 141 3.35 10.74 -0.11
CA LEU A 141 3.84 9.49 0.48
C LEU A 141 2.72 8.67 1.13
N SER A 142 1.73 9.30 1.77
CA SER A 142 0.60 8.54 2.33
C SER A 142 -0.25 7.87 1.25
N VAL A 143 -0.45 8.51 0.09
CA VAL A 143 -1.11 7.90 -1.08
C VAL A 143 -0.27 6.75 -1.62
N LEU A 144 1.06 6.91 -1.62
CA LEU A 144 2.03 5.92 -2.07
C LEU A 144 2.47 4.94 -0.98
N ALA A 145 1.73 4.85 0.15
CA ALA A 145 2.06 3.95 1.25
C ALA A 145 2.23 2.47 0.82
N PRO A 146 1.53 1.92 -0.19
CA PRO A 146 1.80 0.58 -0.69
C PRO A 146 3.26 0.34 -1.16
N LEU A 147 3.96 1.39 -1.63
CA LEU A 147 5.37 1.28 -2.01
C LEU A 147 6.33 1.15 -0.82
N ALA A 148 5.87 1.42 0.41
CA ALA A 148 6.65 1.25 1.62
C ALA A 148 6.73 -0.24 1.99
N VAL A 149 7.59 -0.97 1.31
CA VAL A 149 7.89 -2.39 1.54
C VAL A 149 9.41 -2.62 1.58
N PRO A 150 9.90 -3.64 2.31
CA PRO A 150 11.32 -3.99 2.33
C PRO A 150 11.70 -4.74 1.04
N ALA A 151 11.86 -3.98 -0.04
CA ALA A 151 12.30 -4.45 -1.35
C ALA A 151 13.45 -3.57 -1.86
N THR A 152 13.97 -3.87 -3.06
CA THR A 152 14.95 -3.02 -3.73
C THR A 152 14.48 -1.56 -3.76
N PRO A 153 15.29 -0.59 -3.28
CA PRO A 153 14.84 0.79 -3.09
C PRO A 153 14.44 1.48 -4.40
N SER A 154 13.17 1.90 -4.50
CA SER A 154 12.69 2.81 -5.55
C SER A 154 13.10 4.27 -5.30
N ALA A 155 12.95 5.14 -6.29
CA ALA A 155 13.18 6.57 -6.20
C ALA A 155 12.27 7.22 -5.14
N VAL A 156 11.03 6.76 -5.02
CA VAL A 156 10.13 7.19 -3.92
C VAL A 156 10.68 6.79 -2.56
N GLN A 157 11.23 5.56 -2.42
CA GLN A 157 11.83 5.13 -1.16
C GLN A 157 13.09 5.96 -0.82
N ARG A 158 13.91 6.31 -1.81
CA ARG A 158 15.07 7.19 -1.62
C ARG A 158 14.64 8.60 -1.20
N ALA A 159 13.64 9.17 -1.84
CA ALA A 159 13.09 10.48 -1.47
C ALA A 159 12.51 10.46 -0.04
N ALA A 160 11.79 9.40 0.34
CA ALA A 160 11.30 9.18 1.69
C ALA A 160 12.43 9.16 2.73
N ALA A 161 13.47 8.35 2.48
CA ALA A 161 14.63 8.22 3.36
C ALA A 161 15.36 9.55 3.55
N ASN A 162 15.58 10.31 2.47
CA ASN A 162 16.27 11.61 2.51
C ASN A 162 15.50 12.69 3.28
N ARG A 163 14.19 12.50 3.49
CA ARG A 163 13.29 13.48 4.12
C ARG A 163 12.52 12.91 5.31
N ALA A 164 13.10 11.95 6.04
CA ALA A 164 12.48 11.29 7.18
C ALA A 164 11.97 12.28 8.26
N VAL A 165 12.66 13.40 8.48
CA VAL A 165 12.22 14.45 9.43
C VAL A 165 10.95 15.15 8.96
N ASP A 166 10.84 15.47 7.67
CA ASP A 166 9.64 16.07 7.10
C ASP A 166 8.45 15.10 7.15
N LEU A 167 8.70 13.82 6.91
CA LEU A 167 7.70 12.77 7.04
C LEU A 167 7.25 12.58 8.50
N SER A 168 8.18 12.67 9.46
CA SER A 168 7.88 12.64 10.90
C SER A 168 7.00 13.82 11.33
N ARG A 169 7.28 15.03 10.83
CA ARG A 169 6.42 16.22 11.02
C ARG A 169 5.03 16.00 10.42
N GLY A 170 5.00 15.39 9.23
CA GLY A 170 3.81 14.97 8.52
C GLY A 170 2.92 14.03 9.33
N PHE A 171 3.51 12.97 9.89
CA PHE A 171 2.84 12.01 10.76
C PHE A 171 2.17 12.70 11.95
N VAL A 172 2.93 13.51 12.71
CA VAL A 172 2.39 14.25 13.87
C VAL A 172 1.27 15.19 13.46
N ARG A 173 1.42 15.90 12.32
CA ARG A 173 0.37 16.77 11.80
C ARG A 173 -0.89 15.99 11.46
N ALA A 174 -0.77 14.85 10.79
CA ALA A 174 -1.91 14.00 10.42
C ALA A 174 -2.66 13.51 11.66
N VAL A 175 -1.93 13.01 12.66
CA VAL A 175 -2.49 12.62 13.98
C VAL A 175 -3.25 13.78 14.62
N ARG A 176 -2.66 14.98 14.70
CA ARG A 176 -3.30 16.16 15.28
C ARG A 176 -4.55 16.61 14.52
N ARG A 177 -4.60 16.38 13.22
CA ARG A 177 -5.76 16.69 12.36
C ARG A 177 -6.79 15.57 12.30
N ARG A 178 -6.54 14.44 12.98
CA ARG A 178 -7.36 13.22 12.91
C ARG A 178 -7.48 12.65 11.50
N ASP A 179 -6.47 12.89 10.66
CA ASP A 179 -6.35 12.26 9.35
C ASP A 179 -5.63 10.91 9.55
N TRP A 180 -6.41 9.92 9.98
CA TRP A 180 -5.87 8.63 10.42
C TRP A 180 -5.27 7.84 9.26
N LEU A 181 -5.84 7.94 8.06
CA LEU A 181 -5.30 7.26 6.88
C LEU A 181 -3.97 7.88 6.45
N GLN A 182 -3.87 9.21 6.41
CA GLN A 182 -2.59 9.87 6.15
C GLN A 182 -1.55 9.53 7.22
N ALA A 183 -1.94 9.51 8.50
CA ALA A 183 -1.06 9.15 9.61
C ALA A 183 -0.55 7.70 9.49
N ALA A 184 -1.44 6.75 9.18
CA ALA A 184 -1.07 5.35 9.02
C ALA A 184 -0.13 5.15 7.82
N GLY A 185 -0.41 5.79 6.68
CA GLY A 185 0.46 5.75 5.50
C GLY A 185 1.85 6.35 5.78
N ALA A 186 1.92 7.51 6.44
CA ALA A 186 3.19 8.12 6.84
C ALA A 186 3.96 7.26 7.85
N GLY A 187 3.26 6.67 8.83
CA GLY A 187 3.87 5.79 9.82
C GLY A 187 4.41 4.50 9.20
N ARG A 188 3.72 3.93 8.21
CA ARG A 188 4.22 2.79 7.42
C ARG A 188 5.53 3.12 6.71
N TRP A 189 5.61 4.29 6.09
CA TRP A 189 6.87 4.75 5.49
C TRP A 189 7.98 4.82 6.52
N LEU A 190 7.77 5.52 7.65
CA LEU A 190 8.79 5.65 8.70
C LEU A 190 9.26 4.29 9.23
N ALA A 191 8.37 3.31 9.39
CA ALA A 191 8.75 1.95 9.76
C ALA A 191 9.61 1.26 8.69
N ALA A 192 9.31 1.49 7.40
CA ALA A 192 10.05 0.90 6.28
C ALA A 192 11.45 1.52 6.09
N ILE A 193 11.59 2.84 6.19
CA ILE A 193 12.86 3.55 5.94
C ILE A 193 13.72 3.71 7.20
N GLY A 194 13.10 3.76 8.37
CA GLY A 194 13.75 4.22 9.59
C GLY A 194 14.20 5.68 9.53
N GLY A 195 15.09 6.04 10.47
CA GLY A 195 15.72 7.37 10.50
C GLY A 195 14.81 8.46 11.06
N GLU A 196 13.67 8.09 11.62
CA GLU A 196 12.82 8.97 12.40
C GLU A 196 13.54 9.44 13.68
N PRO A 197 13.26 10.66 14.17
CA PRO A 197 13.80 11.12 15.43
C PRO A 197 13.37 10.19 16.58
N ALA A 198 14.29 9.85 17.48
CA ALA A 198 13.99 9.00 18.65
C ALA A 198 12.85 9.55 19.53
N THR A 199 12.65 10.86 19.52
CA THR A 199 11.57 11.54 20.26
C THR A 199 10.19 11.39 19.62
N LEU A 200 10.09 10.86 18.39
CA LEU A 200 8.81 10.69 17.70
C LEU A 200 7.91 9.67 18.42
N GLY A 201 8.51 8.61 18.99
CA GLY A 201 7.76 7.51 19.60
C GLY A 201 6.84 6.81 18.60
N LEU A 202 7.37 6.42 17.43
CA LEU A 202 6.60 5.90 16.29
C LEU A 202 5.67 4.74 16.69
N ASP A 203 6.17 3.75 17.43
CA ASP A 203 5.38 2.58 17.84
C ASP A 203 4.12 2.98 18.61
N ARG A 204 4.27 3.81 19.65
CA ARG A 204 3.13 4.32 20.44
C ARG A 204 2.21 5.21 19.60
N GLY A 205 2.78 5.95 18.65
CA GLY A 205 2.01 6.74 17.71
C GLY A 205 1.14 5.87 16.81
N LEU A 206 1.67 4.75 16.31
CA LEU A 206 0.94 3.78 15.51
C LEU A 206 -0.15 3.06 16.30
N ASP A 207 0.10 2.72 17.57
CA ASP A 207 -0.92 2.19 18.48
C ASP A 207 -2.09 3.16 18.64
N PHE A 208 -1.78 4.45 18.81
CA PHE A 208 -2.80 5.50 18.90
C PHE A 208 -3.57 5.67 17.59
N VAL A 209 -2.89 5.62 16.44
CA VAL A 209 -3.53 5.72 15.11
C VAL A 209 -4.46 4.53 14.85
N GLU A 210 -4.06 3.31 15.20
CA GLU A 210 -4.94 2.14 15.05
C GLU A 210 -6.16 2.24 15.95
N LEU A 211 -5.98 2.62 17.22
CA LEU A 211 -7.08 2.80 18.17
C LEU A 211 -8.08 3.87 17.70
N MET A 212 -7.57 5.00 17.19
CA MET A 212 -8.41 6.15 16.80
C MET A 212 -8.96 6.05 15.37
N GLY A 213 -8.31 5.28 14.50
CA GLY A 213 -8.74 5.02 13.12
C GLY A 213 -10.05 4.24 13.02
N GLY A 214 -10.51 3.63 14.12
CA GLY A 214 -11.77 2.92 14.19
C GLY A 214 -11.79 1.69 13.28
N HIS A 215 -12.87 1.54 12.53
CA HIS A 215 -13.11 0.38 11.67
C HIS A 215 -12.69 0.61 10.21
N ASP A 216 -11.79 1.56 9.88
CA ASP A 216 -11.26 1.68 8.51
C ASP A 216 -10.13 0.64 8.31
N PRO A 217 -10.37 -0.44 7.53
CA PRO A 217 -9.39 -1.51 7.34
C PRO A 217 -8.13 -1.03 6.60
N ARG A 218 -8.17 0.09 5.87
CA ARG A 218 -6.97 0.64 5.23
C ARG A 218 -6.02 1.27 6.25
N VAL A 219 -6.56 1.87 7.32
CA VAL A 219 -5.74 2.32 8.45
C VAL A 219 -5.09 1.11 9.11
N THR A 220 -5.87 0.08 9.44
CA THR A 220 -5.35 -1.15 10.04
C THR A 220 -4.30 -1.84 9.15
N LEU A 221 -4.53 -1.87 7.82
CA LEU A 221 -3.59 -2.41 6.83
C LEU A 221 -2.22 -1.73 6.94
N HIS A 222 -2.19 -0.40 6.88
CA HIS A 222 -0.93 0.34 6.93
C HIS A 222 -0.22 0.21 8.28
N VAL A 223 -0.96 0.27 9.40
CA VAL A 223 -0.37 0.05 10.73
C VAL A 223 0.19 -1.37 10.87
N ARG A 224 -0.54 -2.38 10.40
CA ARG A 224 -0.09 -3.78 10.48
C ARG A 224 1.15 -4.02 9.62
N ALA A 225 1.18 -3.46 8.40
CA ALA A 225 2.36 -3.49 7.54
C ALA A 225 3.57 -2.85 8.24
N ALA A 226 3.38 -1.67 8.84
CA ALA A 226 4.43 -0.97 9.57
C ALA A 226 5.05 -1.84 10.69
N ARG A 227 4.20 -2.47 11.52
CA ARG A 227 4.65 -3.34 12.61
C ARG A 227 5.44 -4.55 12.11
N LEU A 228 4.95 -5.25 11.10
CA LEU A 228 5.63 -6.43 10.55
C LEU A 228 7.02 -6.07 9.99
N MET A 229 7.17 -4.90 9.37
CA MET A 229 8.47 -4.41 8.89
C MET A 229 9.41 -4.04 10.04
N ALA A 230 8.90 -3.37 11.07
CA ALA A 230 9.68 -3.04 12.27
C ALA A 230 10.16 -4.31 13.00
N GLU A 231 9.28 -5.30 13.17
CA GLU A 231 9.62 -6.62 13.72
C GLU A 231 10.68 -7.34 12.88
N ALA A 232 10.59 -7.27 11.56
CA ALA A 232 11.57 -7.88 10.66
C ALA A 232 12.95 -7.23 10.76
N ARG A 233 13.02 -5.92 11.00
CA ARG A 233 14.28 -5.17 11.16
C ARG A 233 14.93 -5.40 12.54
N ALA A 234 14.15 -5.73 13.55
CA ALA A 234 14.65 -6.01 14.89
C ALA A 234 15.26 -7.42 15.04
N ARG A 235 15.02 -8.32 14.07
CA ARG A 235 15.63 -9.66 13.99
C ARG A 235 16.98 -9.61 13.29
#